data_AF-A0A967LFX2-F1
#
_entry.id   AF-A0A967LFX2-F1
#
_cell.length_a   1.000
_cell.length_b   1.000
_cell.length_c   1.000
_cell.angle_alpha   90.00
_cell.angle_beta   90.00
_cell.angle_gamma   90.00
#
_symmetry.space_group_name_H-M   'P 1'
#
loop_
_entity.id
_entity.type
_entity.pdbx_description
1 polymer ?
#
loop_
_entity_poly.entity_id
_entity_poly.type
_entity_poly.pdbx_seq_one_letter_code
_entity_poly.pdbx_strand_id
1 'polypeptide(L)'
;MRWMGPVQVRESLEDLIEACRAEADPDLLIAYANYPSTEYLEPRNADFTAFNIFLEDRQSLQRYLPRLQNLAGDRPVLITEFGLDTVRHREEEQAETLAWHLEECLEAGVAGTTLFAWSDLWANSGRQVDDWAFGLKRRDGSEKPALTSLHQTLPPFLNHRQALDLEKPPRISIVVCTYNGGNALVNCLRACRNIEYPSFEIIVIDDGSTDATAEITAGFPEASYVHQQHSGLSLARNCGANLAGGELIAYTDDDCEPDRDWLFWIARAFADPKVGAAGGPNLPPEPNRGQEAVVAAAPGAPSHVLLDDLRAEHLPGCNLVVRREAFEAVGGFKPQFESAGDDVDFCWRLLQNGWELAFVPSAFVWHRRRTSFFRYLKQQSGYGRAEALLYKAHPDRFNRAGIEWLGGVYTGGTVTTDGRSPIYFGPMGLAGYQGLQRHTMPRRELHRHHDSFATRLLLATAELAQPWARALSRWLHGGPAPTFRKPPPLPRTYRDDLRQPVECAFLGADGVGRREFLVALLEDGW
;
A
#
# COMPACT_ATOMS: atom_id res chain seq x y z
N MET A 1 -13.89 -3.19 24.21
CA MET A 1 -14.09 -2.17 23.15
C MET A 1 -15.29 -1.27 23.38
N ARG A 2 -16.53 -1.76 23.26
CA ARG A 2 -17.75 -0.92 23.37
C ARG A 2 -17.85 -0.09 24.67
N TRP A 3 -17.40 -0.65 25.79
CA TRP A 3 -17.51 -0.02 27.12
C TRP A 3 -16.29 0.80 27.53
N MET A 4 -15.08 0.29 27.27
CA MET A 4 -13.81 0.95 27.62
C MET A 4 -13.40 2.02 26.60
N GLY A 5 -13.97 1.98 25.40
CA GLY A 5 -13.55 2.83 24.29
C GLY A 5 -12.32 2.29 23.56
N PRO A 6 -12.19 2.56 22.25
CA PRO A 6 -11.15 1.97 21.42
C PRO A 6 -9.74 2.51 21.73
N VAL A 7 -9.64 3.78 22.12
CA VAL A 7 -8.36 4.42 22.47
C VAL A 7 -7.73 3.77 23.70
N GLN A 8 -8.50 3.62 24.78
CA GLN A 8 -7.99 3.04 26.03
C GLN A 8 -7.56 1.58 25.84
N VAL A 9 -8.32 0.80 25.06
CA VAL A 9 -7.96 -0.59 24.78
C VAL A 9 -6.68 -0.66 23.95
N ARG A 10 -6.54 0.18 22.91
CA ARG A 10 -5.31 0.25 22.13
C ARG A 10 -4.10 0.57 23.01
N GLU A 11 -4.19 1.60 23.85
CA GLU A 11 -3.10 2.00 24.75
C GLU A 11 -2.72 0.86 25.70
N SER A 12 -3.71 0.13 26.24
CA SER A 12 -3.42 -1.06 27.07
C SER A 12 -2.72 -2.18 26.28
N LEU A 13 -3.06 -2.38 25.00
CA LEU A 13 -2.35 -3.34 24.14
C LEU A 13 -0.91 -2.88 23.86
N GLU A 14 -0.72 -1.58 23.62
CA GLU A 14 0.61 -0.99 23.39
C GLU A 14 1.50 -1.15 24.63
N ASP A 15 0.95 -0.93 25.84
CA ASP A 15 1.65 -1.15 27.12
C ASP A 15 2.04 -2.62 27.30
N LEU A 16 1.17 -3.56 26.92
CA LEU A 16 1.47 -5.00 26.97
C LEU A 16 2.62 -5.36 26.01
N ILE A 17 2.62 -4.80 24.79
CA ILE A 17 3.70 -5.02 23.82
C ILE A 17 5.04 -4.53 24.40
N GLU A 18 5.07 -3.34 25.00
CA GLU A 18 6.28 -2.82 25.65
C GLU A 18 6.72 -3.67 26.84
N ALA A 19 5.78 -4.13 27.67
CA ALA A 19 6.08 -5.03 28.78
C ALA A 19 6.69 -6.36 28.30
N CYS A 20 6.14 -6.95 27.25
CA CYS A 20 6.68 -8.17 26.65
C CYS A 20 8.13 -7.98 26.15
N ARG A 21 8.43 -6.87 25.48
CA ARG A 21 9.80 -6.55 25.03
C ARG A 21 10.74 -6.29 26.21
N ALA A 22 10.28 -5.60 27.23
CA ALA A 22 11.08 -5.29 28.42
C ALA A 22 11.44 -6.56 29.23
N GLU A 23 10.53 -7.53 29.29
CA GLU A 23 10.74 -8.78 30.04
C GLU A 23 11.46 -9.87 29.24
N ALA A 24 11.22 -9.97 27.93
CA ALA A 24 11.75 -11.04 27.09
C ALA A 24 12.99 -10.62 26.29
N ASP A 25 12.80 -9.82 25.24
CA ASP A 25 13.85 -9.33 24.35
C ASP A 25 13.40 -8.00 23.69
N PRO A 26 14.20 -6.92 23.73
CA PRO A 26 13.90 -5.67 23.06
C PRO A 26 13.63 -5.79 21.55
N ASP A 27 14.20 -6.81 20.89
CA ASP A 27 14.07 -7.06 19.47
C ASP A 27 12.99 -8.12 19.13
N LEU A 28 12.22 -8.57 20.14
CA LEU A 28 11.11 -9.49 19.93
C LEU A 28 10.05 -8.85 19.01
N LEU A 29 9.72 -9.56 17.92
CA LEU A 29 8.63 -9.20 17.03
C LEU A 29 7.30 -9.58 17.67
N ILE A 30 6.39 -8.61 17.77
CA ILE A 30 5.09 -8.77 18.42
C ILE A 30 3.99 -8.21 17.53
N ALA A 31 2.89 -8.94 17.45
CA ALA A 31 1.66 -8.46 16.85
C ALA A 31 0.46 -8.74 17.76
N TYR A 32 -0.63 -8.05 17.48
CA TYR A 32 -1.94 -8.31 18.05
C TYR A 32 -2.82 -8.96 16.98
N ALA A 33 -3.29 -10.18 17.24
CA ALA A 33 -4.24 -10.85 16.36
C ALA A 33 -5.61 -10.17 16.48
N ASN A 34 -5.91 -9.32 15.49
CA ASN A 34 -7.13 -8.54 15.42
C ASN A 34 -8.25 -9.33 14.73
N TYR A 35 -9.47 -8.82 14.83
CA TYR A 35 -10.64 -9.36 14.14
C TYR A 35 -11.20 -8.33 13.16
N PRO A 36 -11.84 -8.76 12.07
CA PRO A 36 -12.43 -7.84 11.10
C PRO A 36 -13.44 -6.84 11.69
N SER A 37 -14.16 -7.24 12.74
CA SER A 37 -15.08 -6.35 13.48
C SER A 37 -14.37 -5.25 14.29
N THR A 38 -13.05 -5.32 14.42
CA THR A 38 -12.21 -4.39 15.18
C THR A 38 -10.99 -3.96 14.37
N GLU A 39 -11.10 -3.88 13.04
CA GLU A 39 -10.02 -3.48 12.12
C GLU A 39 -9.36 -2.13 12.46
N TYR A 40 -10.03 -1.32 13.28
CA TYR A 40 -9.59 -0.02 13.75
C TYR A 40 -8.76 -0.06 15.05
N LEU A 41 -8.63 -1.23 15.66
CA LEU A 41 -7.92 -1.51 16.90
C LEU A 41 -6.52 -2.07 16.61
N GLU A 42 -5.71 -1.31 15.89
CA GLU A 42 -4.32 -1.67 15.65
C GLU A 42 -3.38 -0.98 16.68
N PRO A 43 -2.60 -1.75 17.46
CA PRO A 43 -1.52 -1.20 18.26
C PRO A 43 -0.45 -0.60 17.35
N ARG A 44 0.01 0.61 17.68
CA ARG A 44 0.92 1.36 16.80
C ARG A 44 2.36 0.88 16.92
N ASN A 45 2.73 0.28 18.05
CA ASN A 45 4.04 -0.29 18.32
C ASN A 45 4.17 -1.80 17.99
N ALA A 46 3.15 -2.41 17.36
CA ALA A 46 3.25 -3.78 16.84
C ALA A 46 4.03 -3.84 15.51
N ASP A 47 4.84 -4.88 15.32
CA ASP A 47 5.78 -5.01 14.20
C ASP A 47 5.11 -5.46 12.89
N PHE A 48 4.02 -6.22 12.99
CA PHE A 48 3.20 -6.65 11.86
C PHE A 48 1.72 -6.59 12.19
N THR A 49 0.89 -6.46 11.16
CA THR A 49 -0.57 -6.50 11.30
C THR A 49 -1.04 -7.94 11.21
N ALA A 50 -1.81 -8.39 12.19
CA ALA A 50 -2.28 -9.76 12.27
C ALA A 50 -3.81 -9.82 12.36
N PHE A 51 -4.44 -10.72 11.61
CA PHE A 51 -5.89 -10.90 11.63
C PHE A 51 -6.30 -12.36 11.73
N ASN A 52 -7.24 -12.64 12.64
CA ASN A 52 -8.01 -13.88 12.67
C ASN A 52 -9.21 -13.71 11.74
N ILE A 53 -9.31 -14.54 10.69
CA ILE A 53 -10.32 -14.42 9.65
C ILE A 53 -11.01 -15.76 9.45
N PHE A 54 -12.32 -15.78 9.66
CA PHE A 54 -13.19 -16.93 9.42
C PHE A 54 -14.20 -16.59 8.33
N LEU A 55 -13.69 -16.17 7.16
CA LEU A 55 -14.48 -15.90 5.97
C LEU A 55 -14.49 -17.16 5.10
N GLU A 56 -15.56 -17.93 5.19
CA GLU A 56 -15.73 -19.20 4.47
C GLU A 56 -16.21 -19.01 3.01
N ASP A 57 -15.98 -17.82 2.44
CA ASP A 57 -16.28 -17.48 1.04
C ASP A 57 -15.03 -16.90 0.38
N ARG A 58 -14.56 -17.60 -0.67
CA ARG A 58 -13.36 -17.25 -1.44
C ARG A 58 -13.41 -15.83 -1.98
N GLN A 59 -14.53 -15.41 -2.56
CA GLN A 59 -14.65 -14.07 -3.17
C GLN A 59 -14.65 -12.96 -2.11
N SER A 60 -15.22 -13.23 -0.93
CA SER A 60 -15.18 -12.28 0.18
C SER A 60 -13.79 -12.17 0.77
N LEU A 61 -13.06 -13.27 0.95
CA LEU A 61 -11.65 -13.23 1.39
C LEU A 61 -10.78 -12.46 0.38
N GLN A 62 -10.86 -12.81 -0.89
CA GLN A 62 -10.10 -12.18 -1.97
C GLN A 62 -10.26 -10.66 -1.98
N ARG A 63 -11.49 -10.15 -1.80
CA ARG A 63 -11.75 -8.70 -1.73
C ARG A 63 -11.28 -8.06 -0.43
N TYR A 64 -11.19 -8.83 0.66
CA TYR A 64 -10.81 -8.31 1.97
C TYR A 64 -9.29 -8.23 2.16
N LEU A 65 -8.50 -9.11 1.56
CA LEU A 65 -7.04 -9.12 1.71
C LEU A 65 -6.37 -7.79 1.28
N PRO A 66 -6.71 -7.16 0.14
CA PRO A 66 -6.20 -5.84 -0.22
C PRO A 66 -6.53 -4.75 0.82
N ARG A 67 -7.73 -4.81 1.40
CA ARG A 67 -8.12 -3.89 2.48
C ARG A 67 -7.20 -4.04 3.68
N LEU A 68 -6.86 -5.26 4.07
CA LEU A 68 -5.95 -5.50 5.20
C LEU A 68 -4.56 -4.94 4.95
N GLN A 69 -4.03 -5.05 3.73
CA GLN A 69 -2.76 -4.43 3.34
C GLN A 69 -2.82 -2.91 3.51
N ASN A 70 -3.93 -2.27 3.14
CA ASN A 70 -4.11 -0.84 3.34
C ASN A 70 -4.26 -0.45 4.81
N LEU A 71 -4.98 -1.25 5.60
CA LEU A 71 -5.12 -1.03 7.04
C LEU A 71 -3.77 -1.15 7.78
N ALA A 72 -2.91 -2.06 7.32
CA ALA A 72 -1.60 -2.31 7.88
C ALA A 72 -0.59 -1.17 7.64
N GLY A 73 -0.89 -0.24 6.74
CA GLY A 73 0.07 0.78 6.33
C GLY A 73 1.37 0.12 5.86
N ASP A 74 2.52 0.58 6.36
CA ASP A 74 3.82 0.06 5.94
C ASP A 74 4.18 -1.32 6.51
N ARG A 75 3.28 -1.94 7.31
CA ARG A 75 3.56 -3.21 7.98
C ARG A 75 3.13 -4.40 7.12
N PRO A 76 3.84 -5.53 7.21
CA PRO A 76 3.38 -6.78 6.62
C PRO A 76 2.08 -7.26 7.29
N VAL A 77 1.24 -7.94 6.51
CA VAL A 77 0.00 -8.57 6.97
C VAL A 77 0.20 -10.06 7.17
N LEU A 78 -0.24 -10.60 8.30
CA LEU A 78 -0.28 -12.02 8.62
C LEU A 78 -1.71 -12.46 8.93
N ILE A 79 -2.21 -13.52 8.28
CA ILE A 79 -3.50 -14.11 8.65
C ILE A 79 -3.25 -15.19 9.71
N THR A 80 -3.50 -14.86 10.97
CA THR A 80 -3.09 -15.65 12.13
C THR A 80 -3.97 -16.85 12.43
N GLU A 81 -5.23 -16.82 12.04
CA GLU A 81 -6.12 -17.97 12.21
C GLU A 81 -7.09 -18.03 11.04
N PHE A 82 -7.08 -19.15 10.33
CA PHE A 82 -8.10 -19.54 9.37
C PHE A 82 -8.38 -21.03 9.49
N GLY A 83 -9.66 -21.42 9.46
CA GLY A 83 -10.07 -22.81 9.59
C GLY A 83 -11.55 -23.02 9.33
N LEU A 84 -11.91 -24.25 8.97
CA LEU A 84 -13.29 -24.71 8.85
C LEU A 84 -13.50 -25.94 9.75
N ASP A 85 -14.54 -25.98 10.58
CA ASP A 85 -14.76 -27.09 11.51
C ASP A 85 -15.50 -28.26 10.86
N THR A 86 -14.99 -29.47 11.03
CA THR A 86 -15.61 -30.67 10.43
C THR A 86 -16.67 -31.32 11.31
N VAL A 87 -17.11 -30.64 12.39
CA VAL A 87 -18.30 -31.05 13.15
C VAL A 87 -19.55 -30.58 12.42
N ARG A 88 -19.48 -29.38 11.82
CA ARG A 88 -20.59 -28.73 11.10
C ARG A 88 -20.44 -28.81 9.58
N HIS A 89 -19.21 -28.98 9.10
CA HIS A 89 -18.89 -29.10 7.68
C HIS A 89 -18.35 -30.48 7.34
N ARG A 90 -18.33 -30.80 6.05
CA ARG A 90 -17.67 -32.01 5.58
C ARG A 90 -16.17 -31.84 5.55
N GLU A 91 -15.42 -32.93 5.71
CA GLU A 91 -13.96 -32.87 5.63
C GLU A 91 -13.46 -32.52 4.22
N GLU A 92 -14.21 -32.84 3.17
CA GLU A 92 -13.87 -32.39 1.81
C GLU A 92 -14.05 -30.88 1.63
N GLU A 93 -15.09 -30.30 2.23
CA GLU A 93 -15.30 -28.84 2.23
C GLU A 93 -14.17 -28.13 2.97
N GLN A 94 -13.71 -28.70 4.10
CA GLN A 94 -12.51 -28.20 4.79
C GLN A 94 -11.28 -28.27 3.87
N ALA A 95 -11.06 -29.38 3.19
CA ALA A 95 -9.90 -29.55 2.31
C ALA A 95 -9.87 -28.55 1.16
N GLU A 96 -11.02 -28.29 0.52
CA GLU A 96 -11.17 -27.28 -0.52
C GLU A 96 -10.95 -25.87 0.05
N THR A 97 -11.53 -25.60 1.21
CA THR A 97 -11.48 -24.30 1.88
C THR A 97 -10.08 -23.87 2.28
N LEU A 98 -9.33 -24.78 2.90
CA LEU A 98 -7.96 -24.49 3.27
C LEU A 98 -7.05 -24.35 2.05
N ALA A 99 -7.30 -25.08 0.96
CA ALA A 99 -6.51 -24.98 -0.26
C ALA A 99 -6.69 -23.62 -0.93
N TRP A 100 -7.93 -23.19 -1.21
CA TRP A 100 -8.14 -21.89 -1.84
C TRP A 100 -7.76 -20.72 -0.92
N HIS A 101 -7.86 -20.86 0.41
CA HIS A 101 -7.40 -19.82 1.33
C HIS A 101 -5.90 -19.54 1.18
N LEU A 102 -5.09 -20.60 1.08
CA LEU A 102 -3.66 -20.46 0.83
C LEU A 102 -3.38 -19.80 -0.51
N GLU A 103 -4.11 -20.19 -1.56
CA GLU A 103 -4.03 -19.55 -2.87
C GLU A 103 -4.32 -18.05 -2.77
N GLU A 104 -5.45 -17.65 -2.16
CA GLU A 104 -5.82 -16.23 -2.07
C GLU A 104 -4.83 -15.41 -1.22
N CYS A 105 -4.32 -15.97 -0.12
CA CYS A 105 -3.28 -15.30 0.68
C CYS A 105 -2.00 -15.08 -0.13
N LEU A 106 -1.59 -16.11 -0.87
CA LEU A 106 -0.42 -16.03 -1.75
C LEU A 106 -0.64 -15.01 -2.87
N GLU A 107 -1.81 -15.05 -3.51
CA GLU A 107 -2.22 -14.16 -4.60
C GLU A 107 -2.23 -12.69 -4.18
N ALA A 108 -2.66 -12.41 -2.94
CA ALA A 108 -2.67 -11.08 -2.34
C ALA A 108 -1.30 -10.62 -1.82
N GLY A 109 -0.29 -11.50 -1.84
CA GLY A 109 1.07 -11.22 -1.38
C GLY A 109 1.13 -10.75 0.08
N VAL A 110 0.31 -11.35 0.95
CA VAL A 110 0.45 -11.18 2.41
C VAL A 110 1.73 -11.87 2.88
N ALA A 111 2.26 -11.47 4.04
CA ALA A 111 3.52 -12.03 4.55
C ALA A 111 3.39 -13.49 4.99
N GLY A 112 2.18 -13.94 5.31
CA GLY A 112 1.89 -15.35 5.52
C GLY A 112 0.49 -15.61 6.07
N THR A 113 0.21 -16.89 6.29
CA THR A 113 -1.00 -17.33 6.99
C THR A 113 -0.73 -18.60 7.80
N THR A 114 -1.50 -18.80 8.85
CA THR A 114 -1.50 -19.98 9.69
C THR A 114 -2.86 -20.67 9.65
N LEU A 115 -2.83 -22.00 9.55
CA LEU A 115 -4.01 -22.84 9.65
C LEU A 115 -4.31 -23.12 11.12
N PHE A 116 -5.59 -23.09 11.48
CA PHE A 116 -6.06 -23.03 12.88
C PHE A 116 -5.48 -24.13 13.79
N ALA A 117 -5.47 -25.39 13.36
CA ALA A 117 -4.97 -26.49 14.19
C ALA A 117 -4.36 -27.62 13.36
N TRP A 118 -3.31 -28.23 13.92
CA TRP A 118 -2.73 -29.45 13.37
C TRP A 118 -3.61 -30.69 13.61
N SER A 119 -4.29 -30.75 14.75
CA SER A 119 -5.08 -31.92 15.19
C SER A 119 -6.36 -31.49 15.89
N ASP A 120 -7.42 -32.28 15.74
CA ASP A 120 -8.66 -32.15 16.52
C ASP A 120 -8.45 -32.49 18.00
N LEU A 121 -7.30 -33.07 18.36
CA LEU A 121 -6.93 -33.30 19.75
C LEU A 121 -6.31 -32.03 20.34
N TRP A 122 -7.15 -31.18 20.92
CA TRP A 122 -6.70 -29.98 21.63
C TRP A 122 -7.51 -29.71 22.89
N ALA A 123 -6.88 -29.01 23.82
CA ALA A 123 -7.43 -28.72 25.13
C ALA A 123 -7.21 -27.25 25.49
N ASN A 124 -8.19 -26.66 26.16
CA ASN A 124 -8.10 -25.31 26.71
C ASN A 124 -8.24 -25.39 28.23
N SER A 125 -7.29 -24.82 28.97
CA SER A 125 -7.31 -24.77 30.44
C SER A 125 -7.48 -26.15 31.08
N GLY A 126 -6.83 -27.17 30.51
CA GLY A 126 -6.90 -28.56 30.99
C GLY A 126 -8.18 -29.32 30.66
N ARG A 127 -9.12 -28.72 29.90
CA ARG A 127 -10.33 -29.39 29.42
C ARG A 127 -10.22 -29.70 27.93
N GLN A 128 -10.58 -30.91 27.53
CA GLN A 128 -10.70 -31.24 26.12
C GLN A 128 -11.83 -30.42 25.49
N VAL A 129 -11.55 -29.86 24.31
CA VAL A 129 -12.55 -29.18 23.49
C VAL A 129 -13.07 -30.23 22.53
N ASP A 130 -14.33 -30.66 22.64
CA ASP A 130 -14.90 -31.76 21.85
C ASP A 130 -15.89 -31.31 20.76
N ASP A 131 -16.31 -30.05 20.79
CA ASP A 131 -17.32 -29.45 19.93
C ASP A 131 -16.77 -28.78 18.68
N TRP A 132 -15.44 -28.75 18.52
CA TRP A 132 -14.71 -28.20 17.38
C TRP A 132 -13.71 -29.20 16.79
N ALA A 133 -13.64 -29.25 15.46
CA ALA A 133 -12.79 -30.17 14.71
C ALA A 133 -12.10 -29.45 13.52
N PHE A 134 -11.22 -28.50 13.83
CA PHE A 134 -10.46 -27.73 12.83
C PHE A 134 -9.16 -28.39 12.37
N GLY A 135 -8.73 -29.47 13.02
CA GLY A 135 -7.44 -30.09 12.81
C GLY A 135 -7.28 -30.69 11.41
N LEU A 136 -6.05 -30.67 10.89
CA LEU A 136 -5.65 -31.44 9.70
C LEU A 136 -5.65 -32.96 9.95
N LYS A 137 -5.58 -33.35 11.23
CA LYS A 137 -5.71 -34.72 11.71
C LYS A 137 -6.91 -34.85 12.64
N ARG A 138 -7.57 -36.01 12.60
CA ARG A 138 -8.62 -36.37 13.55
C ARG A 138 -8.04 -36.66 14.93
N ARG A 139 -8.89 -36.74 15.95
CA ARG A 139 -8.49 -37.01 17.35
C ARG A 139 -7.74 -38.32 17.54
N ASP A 140 -8.06 -39.33 16.74
CA ASP A 140 -7.39 -40.63 16.75
C ASP A 140 -6.03 -40.63 16.03
N GLY A 141 -5.62 -39.48 15.48
CA GLY A 141 -4.37 -39.32 14.75
C GLY A 141 -4.45 -39.74 13.28
N SER A 142 -5.61 -40.12 12.76
CA SER A 142 -5.82 -40.33 11.33
C SER A 142 -5.82 -38.99 10.57
N GLU A 143 -5.37 -39.00 9.33
CA GLU A 143 -5.29 -37.79 8.49
C GLU A 143 -6.66 -37.45 7.90
N LYS A 144 -7.00 -36.16 7.85
CA LYS A 144 -8.15 -35.68 7.07
C LYS A 144 -7.73 -35.43 5.62
N PRO A 145 -8.68 -35.44 4.66
CA PRO A 145 -8.44 -35.05 3.27
C PRO A 145 -7.72 -33.71 3.12
N ALA A 146 -7.95 -32.77 4.04
CA ALA A 146 -7.28 -31.48 4.07
C ALA A 146 -5.75 -31.60 4.10
N LEU A 147 -5.18 -32.53 4.86
CA LEU A 147 -3.72 -32.69 4.92
C LEU A 147 -3.16 -33.15 3.56
N THR A 148 -3.85 -34.08 2.89
CA THR A 148 -3.47 -34.53 1.54
C THR A 148 -3.60 -33.41 0.51
N SER A 149 -4.69 -32.65 0.55
CA SER A 149 -4.93 -31.47 -0.32
C SER A 149 -3.81 -30.44 -0.15
N LEU A 150 -3.53 -30.08 1.11
CA LEU A 150 -2.46 -29.15 1.45
C LEU A 150 -1.08 -29.68 1.07
N HIS A 151 -0.81 -30.98 1.19
CA HIS A 151 0.43 -31.59 0.68
C HIS A 151 0.54 -31.60 -0.84
N GLN A 152 -0.52 -31.36 -1.60
CA GLN A 152 -0.44 -31.18 -3.05
C GLN A 152 -0.24 -29.70 -3.40
N THR A 153 -0.88 -28.83 -2.62
CA THR A 153 -0.85 -27.37 -2.76
C THR A 153 0.46 -26.74 -2.25
N LEU A 154 0.98 -27.16 -1.09
CA LEU A 154 2.13 -26.55 -0.40
C LEU A 154 3.55 -26.92 -0.90
N PRO A 155 3.87 -28.12 -1.43
CA PRO A 155 5.22 -28.44 -1.88
C PRO A 155 5.80 -27.49 -2.95
N PRO A 156 5.01 -26.92 -3.88
CA PRO A 156 5.52 -25.91 -4.81
C PRO A 156 5.57 -24.48 -4.21
N PHE A 157 5.01 -24.24 -3.03
CA PHE A 157 4.75 -22.88 -2.51
C PHE A 157 5.84 -22.30 -1.58
N LEU A 158 7.05 -22.86 -1.58
CA LEU A 158 8.18 -22.25 -0.83
C LEU A 158 8.62 -20.90 -1.42
N ASN A 159 8.23 -20.60 -2.65
CA ASN A 159 8.48 -19.33 -3.33
C ASN A 159 7.25 -18.96 -4.16
N HIS A 160 6.66 -17.78 -3.92
CA HIS A 160 5.48 -17.31 -4.67
C HIS A 160 5.71 -17.30 -6.18
N ARG A 161 6.94 -17.13 -6.67
CA ARG A 161 7.28 -17.17 -8.11
C ARG A 161 7.18 -18.56 -8.74
N GLN A 162 7.26 -19.62 -7.94
CA GLN A 162 7.03 -21.00 -8.40
C GLN A 162 5.54 -21.35 -8.37
N ALA A 163 4.82 -20.68 -7.47
CA ALA A 163 3.43 -20.95 -7.17
C ALA A 163 2.47 -20.17 -8.06
N LEU A 164 2.83 -18.92 -8.36
CA LEU A 164 2.08 -17.99 -9.19
C LEU A 164 2.79 -17.88 -10.52
N ASP A 165 2.16 -18.36 -11.59
CA ASP A 165 2.70 -18.23 -12.94
C ASP A 165 2.41 -16.83 -13.51
N LEU A 166 3.37 -16.32 -14.27
CA LEU A 166 3.14 -15.15 -15.12
C LEU A 166 2.88 -15.68 -16.52
N GLU A 167 1.61 -15.76 -16.91
CA GLU A 167 1.26 -16.11 -18.28
C GLU A 167 1.87 -15.07 -19.25
N LYS A 168 2.97 -15.46 -19.93
CA LYS A 168 3.75 -14.60 -20.84
C LYS A 168 4.20 -13.29 -20.16
N PRO A 169 5.24 -13.35 -19.31
CA PRO A 169 5.71 -12.16 -18.59
C PRO A 169 6.15 -11.08 -19.59
N PRO A 170 5.59 -9.85 -19.55
CA PRO A 170 5.97 -8.79 -20.48
C PRO A 170 7.41 -8.36 -20.27
N ARG A 171 8.09 -7.91 -21.33
CA ARG A 171 9.43 -7.32 -21.16
C ARG A 171 9.30 -5.96 -20.47
N ILE A 172 10.11 -5.70 -19.44
CA ILE A 172 10.06 -4.45 -18.67
C ILE A 172 11.38 -3.67 -18.79
N SER A 173 11.31 -2.37 -19.10
CA SER A 173 12.49 -1.49 -19.07
C SER A 173 12.47 -0.65 -17.80
N ILE A 174 13.45 -0.87 -16.92
CA ILE A 174 13.65 -0.04 -15.74
C ILE A 174 14.38 1.23 -16.17
N VAL A 175 13.79 2.39 -15.90
CA VAL A 175 14.36 3.70 -16.19
C VAL A 175 14.69 4.41 -14.88
N VAL A 176 15.98 4.66 -14.67
CA VAL A 176 16.51 5.40 -13.52
C VAL A 176 17.02 6.75 -14.00
N CYS A 177 16.36 7.84 -13.59
CA CYS A 177 16.82 9.19 -13.89
C CYS A 177 17.65 9.73 -12.72
N THR A 178 18.81 10.30 -13.01
CA THR A 178 19.74 10.80 -11.98
C THR A 178 20.34 12.15 -12.37
N TYR A 179 20.60 13.00 -11.38
CA TYR A 179 21.32 14.26 -11.53
C TYR A 179 22.11 14.58 -10.25
N ASN A 180 23.43 14.43 -10.31
CA ASN A 180 24.35 14.52 -9.17
C ASN A 180 23.94 13.61 -7.99
N GLY A 181 23.49 12.39 -8.32
CA GLY A 181 22.95 11.41 -7.39
C GLY A 181 23.84 10.20 -7.17
N GLY A 182 25.12 10.24 -7.58
CA GLY A 182 25.98 9.06 -7.66
C GLY A 182 26.03 8.23 -6.36
N ASN A 183 26.06 8.89 -5.20
CA ASN A 183 26.08 8.20 -3.90
C ASN A 183 24.84 7.33 -3.64
N ALA A 184 23.66 7.76 -4.11
CA ALA A 184 22.42 7.01 -3.94
C ALA A 184 22.29 5.91 -5.00
N LEU A 185 22.68 6.24 -6.25
CA LEU A 185 22.58 5.38 -7.42
C LEU A 185 23.22 3.99 -7.24
N VAL A 186 24.32 3.90 -6.50
CA VAL A 186 24.98 2.60 -6.22
C VAL A 186 24.02 1.58 -5.60
N ASN A 187 23.20 2.00 -4.63
CA ASN A 187 22.28 1.09 -3.95
C ASN A 187 21.08 0.78 -4.86
N CYS A 188 20.58 1.78 -5.60
CA CYS A 188 19.53 1.58 -6.60
C CYS A 188 19.91 0.54 -7.64
N LEU A 189 21.11 0.64 -8.24
CA LEU A 189 21.58 -0.31 -9.24
C LEU A 189 21.85 -1.70 -8.67
N ARG A 190 22.33 -1.80 -7.41
CA ARG A 190 22.44 -3.09 -6.71
C ARG A 190 21.08 -3.74 -6.50
N ALA A 191 20.08 -2.97 -6.10
CA ALA A 191 18.71 -3.45 -5.93
C ALA A 191 18.12 -3.91 -7.28
N CYS A 192 18.30 -3.11 -8.34
CA CYS A 192 17.85 -3.49 -9.69
C CYS A 192 18.53 -4.77 -10.21
N ARG A 193 19.83 -4.96 -9.94
CA ARG A 193 20.57 -6.20 -10.27
C ARG A 193 19.99 -7.43 -9.55
N ASN A 194 19.46 -7.24 -8.35
CA ASN A 194 18.90 -8.32 -7.53
C ASN A 194 17.43 -8.63 -7.86
N ILE A 195 16.82 -7.92 -8.81
CA ILE A 195 15.46 -8.22 -9.26
C ILE A 195 15.44 -9.60 -9.93
N GLU A 196 14.50 -10.42 -9.47
CA GLU A 196 14.26 -11.75 -10.00
C GLU A 196 13.03 -11.72 -10.92
N TYR A 197 13.27 -11.37 -12.18
CA TYR A 197 12.25 -11.30 -13.22
C TYR A 197 12.81 -11.80 -14.56
N PRO A 198 12.06 -12.58 -15.36
CA PRO A 198 12.62 -13.28 -16.51
C PRO A 198 13.06 -12.39 -17.67
N SER A 199 12.47 -11.20 -17.86
CA SER A 199 12.79 -10.35 -19.01
C SER A 199 12.74 -8.85 -18.68
N PHE A 200 13.90 -8.27 -18.37
CA PHE A 200 14.01 -6.84 -18.14
C PHE A 200 15.35 -6.27 -18.60
N GLU A 201 15.42 -4.94 -18.67
CA GLU A 201 16.65 -4.18 -18.89
C GLU A 201 16.71 -2.98 -17.94
N ILE A 202 17.91 -2.46 -17.70
CA ILE A 202 18.15 -1.29 -16.85
C ILE A 202 18.71 -0.16 -17.72
N ILE A 203 18.09 1.01 -17.66
CA ILE A 203 18.47 2.21 -18.41
C ILE A 203 18.66 3.35 -17.41
N VAL A 204 19.88 3.86 -17.33
CA VAL A 204 20.25 5.01 -16.51
C VAL A 204 20.32 6.24 -17.41
N ILE A 205 19.47 7.22 -17.12
CA ILE A 205 19.47 8.53 -17.77
C ILE A 205 20.11 9.54 -16.83
N ASP A 206 21.31 9.96 -17.18
CA ASP A 206 22.06 10.99 -16.48
C ASP A 206 21.77 12.37 -17.09
N ASP A 207 21.03 13.20 -16.36
CA ASP A 207 20.60 14.53 -16.78
C ASP A 207 21.67 15.60 -16.50
N GLY A 208 22.91 15.34 -16.90
CA GLY A 208 24.02 16.30 -16.87
C GLY A 208 24.79 16.33 -15.55
N SER A 209 24.99 15.19 -14.90
CA SER A 209 25.75 15.08 -13.66
C SER A 209 27.21 15.48 -13.83
N THR A 210 27.78 16.02 -12.75
CA THR A 210 29.18 16.45 -12.65
C THR A 210 29.96 15.69 -11.57
N ASP A 211 29.29 14.78 -10.88
CA ASP A 211 29.86 13.90 -9.86
C ASP A 211 30.30 12.55 -10.46
N ALA A 212 30.51 11.55 -9.62
CA ALA A 212 30.97 10.22 -10.02
C ALA A 212 29.89 9.33 -10.67
N THR A 213 28.74 9.87 -11.08
CA THR A 213 27.61 9.10 -11.64
C THR A 213 28.01 8.20 -12.83
N ALA A 214 28.80 8.73 -13.78
CA ALA A 214 29.28 7.97 -14.93
C ALA A 214 30.21 6.81 -14.52
N GLU A 215 31.16 7.07 -13.61
CA GLU A 215 32.08 6.06 -13.08
C GLU A 215 31.33 4.96 -12.32
N ILE A 216 30.35 5.35 -11.50
CA ILE A 216 29.52 4.44 -10.73
C ILE A 216 28.72 3.53 -11.66
N THR A 217 28.08 4.10 -12.69
CA THR A 217 27.28 3.31 -13.64
C THR A 217 28.14 2.34 -14.44
N ALA A 218 29.38 2.69 -14.77
CA ALA A 218 30.32 1.79 -15.44
C ALA A 218 30.64 0.51 -14.63
N GLY A 219 30.42 0.50 -13.31
CA GLY A 219 30.50 -0.71 -12.46
C GLY A 219 29.31 -1.68 -12.59
N PHE A 220 28.28 -1.29 -13.35
CA PHE A 220 27.07 -2.07 -13.62
C PHE A 220 26.92 -2.30 -15.12
N PRO A 221 27.69 -3.23 -15.72
CA PRO A 221 27.73 -3.44 -17.17
C PRO A 221 26.38 -3.89 -17.77
N GLU A 222 25.46 -4.39 -16.97
CA GLU A 222 24.09 -4.71 -17.37
C GLU A 222 23.17 -3.48 -17.52
N ALA A 223 23.58 -2.32 -17.00
CA ALA A 223 22.83 -1.07 -17.12
C ALA A 223 23.31 -0.25 -18.32
N SER A 224 22.38 0.11 -19.20
CA SER A 224 22.64 1.05 -20.29
C SER A 224 22.72 2.46 -19.74
N TYR A 225 23.81 3.18 -20.03
CA TYR A 225 24.01 4.55 -19.56
C TYR A 225 23.86 5.55 -20.70
N VAL A 226 23.02 6.56 -20.50
CA VAL A 226 22.86 7.69 -21.42
C VAL A 226 23.02 8.99 -20.68
N HIS A 227 24.00 9.77 -21.10
CA HIS A 227 24.23 11.12 -20.63
C HIS A 227 23.59 12.14 -21.57
N GLN A 228 22.86 13.11 -21.00
CA GLN A 228 22.29 14.23 -21.73
C GLN A 228 22.64 15.57 -21.06
N GLN A 229 22.44 16.67 -21.78
CA GLN A 229 22.54 17.99 -21.17
C GLN A 229 21.39 18.19 -20.18
N HIS A 230 21.68 18.82 -19.03
CA HIS A 230 20.69 19.08 -17.99
C HIS A 230 19.46 19.79 -18.56
N SER A 231 18.33 19.09 -18.54
CA SER A 231 17.09 19.48 -19.20
C SER A 231 15.84 19.25 -18.34
N GLY A 232 15.98 18.63 -17.18
CA GLY A 232 14.92 18.41 -16.21
C GLY A 232 14.33 17.01 -16.24
N LEU A 233 13.70 16.63 -15.12
CA LEU A 233 13.25 15.27 -14.82
C LEU A 233 12.29 14.70 -15.87
N SER A 234 11.28 15.46 -16.31
CA SER A 234 10.34 14.99 -17.32
C SER A 234 11.00 14.67 -18.66
N LEU A 235 12.00 15.47 -19.08
CA LEU A 235 12.72 15.20 -20.32
C LEU A 235 13.64 13.99 -20.19
N ALA A 236 14.28 13.81 -19.03
CA ALA A 236 15.04 12.59 -18.72
C ALA A 236 14.14 11.34 -18.74
N ARG A 237 12.94 11.40 -18.14
CA ARG A 237 11.96 10.28 -18.14
C ARG A 237 11.48 9.94 -19.55
N ASN A 238 11.24 10.95 -20.39
CA ASN A 238 10.88 10.75 -21.80
C ASN A 238 12.04 10.18 -22.62
N CYS A 239 13.28 10.62 -22.37
CA CYS A 239 14.48 10.06 -22.99
C CYS A 239 14.60 8.56 -22.68
N GLY A 240 14.43 8.18 -21.41
CA GLY A 240 14.40 6.78 -20.99
C GLY A 240 13.29 5.97 -21.66
N ALA A 241 12.06 6.50 -21.75
CA ALA A 241 10.95 5.83 -22.43
C ALA A 241 11.20 5.58 -23.92
N ASN A 242 11.89 6.50 -24.60
CA ASN A 242 12.22 6.38 -26.02
C ASN A 242 13.30 5.32 -26.28
N LEU A 243 14.18 5.09 -25.30
CA LEU A 243 15.24 4.08 -25.36
C LEU A 243 14.78 2.71 -24.87
N ALA A 244 13.77 2.68 -24.01
CA ALA A 244 13.16 1.46 -23.49
C ALA A 244 12.65 0.60 -24.65
N GLY A 245 13.01 -0.69 -24.66
CA GLY A 245 12.46 -1.69 -25.57
C GLY A 245 11.42 -2.61 -24.91
N GLY A 246 11.03 -2.35 -23.67
CA GLY A 246 10.02 -3.12 -22.94
C GLY A 246 8.60 -2.75 -23.34
N GLU A 247 7.67 -3.67 -23.16
CA GLU A 247 6.22 -3.43 -23.26
C GLU A 247 5.74 -2.55 -22.11
N LEU A 248 6.40 -2.68 -20.94
CA LEU A 248 6.20 -1.84 -19.77
C LEU A 248 7.47 -1.01 -19.50
N ILE A 249 7.27 0.22 -19.04
CA ILE A 249 8.33 1.15 -18.66
C ILE A 249 8.21 1.40 -17.17
N ALA A 250 9.21 0.98 -16.40
CA ALA A 250 9.23 1.05 -14.94
C ALA A 250 10.15 2.16 -14.46
N TYR A 251 9.58 3.23 -13.91
CA TYR A 251 10.33 4.34 -13.34
C TYR A 251 10.63 4.09 -11.85
N THR A 252 11.89 4.30 -11.49
CA THR A 252 12.36 4.37 -10.11
C THR A 252 13.40 5.49 -9.98
N ASP A 253 13.48 6.10 -8.80
CA ASP A 253 14.46 7.17 -8.54
C ASP A 253 15.80 6.58 -8.07
N ASP A 254 16.89 7.34 -8.18
CA ASP A 254 18.24 6.89 -7.82
C ASP A 254 18.45 6.70 -6.30
N ASP A 255 17.53 7.20 -5.47
CA ASP A 255 17.44 7.00 -4.03
C ASP A 255 16.43 5.91 -3.62
N CYS A 256 15.97 5.10 -4.58
CA CYS A 256 15.13 3.94 -4.34
C CYS A 256 15.90 2.62 -4.49
N GLU A 257 15.53 1.63 -3.68
CA GLU A 257 15.96 0.24 -3.78
C GLU A 257 14.70 -0.61 -3.99
N PRO A 258 14.35 -0.95 -5.25
CA PRO A 258 13.22 -1.83 -5.51
C PRO A 258 13.38 -3.20 -4.86
N ASP A 259 12.28 -3.78 -4.37
CA ASP A 259 12.30 -5.16 -3.87
C ASP A 259 12.67 -6.15 -4.99
N ARG A 260 13.27 -7.28 -4.61
CA ARG A 260 13.68 -8.32 -5.57
C ARG A 260 12.49 -8.85 -6.41
N ASP A 261 11.28 -8.83 -5.84
CA ASP A 261 10.05 -9.34 -6.44
C ASP A 261 9.17 -8.21 -7.02
N TRP A 262 9.68 -6.97 -7.03
CA TRP A 262 8.94 -5.78 -7.47
C TRP A 262 8.31 -5.94 -8.86
N LEU A 263 9.12 -6.33 -9.86
CA LEU A 263 8.63 -6.51 -11.24
C LEU A 263 7.66 -7.68 -11.38
N PHE A 264 7.82 -8.73 -10.57
CA PHE A 264 6.91 -9.87 -10.57
C PHE A 264 5.50 -9.43 -10.19
N TRP A 265 5.35 -8.75 -9.05
CA TRP A 265 4.05 -8.26 -8.58
C TRP A 265 3.44 -7.22 -9.52
N ILE A 266 4.25 -6.33 -10.07
CA ILE A 266 3.78 -5.35 -11.06
C ILE A 266 3.24 -6.03 -12.32
N ALA A 267 3.96 -7.03 -12.86
CA ALA A 267 3.55 -7.69 -14.11
C ALA A 267 2.15 -8.31 -13.99
N ARG A 268 1.80 -8.84 -12.81
CA ARG A 268 0.46 -9.39 -12.54
C ARG A 268 -0.66 -8.37 -12.68
N ALA A 269 -0.44 -7.13 -12.29
CA ALA A 269 -1.44 -6.06 -12.43
C ALA A 269 -1.76 -5.73 -13.89
N PHE A 270 -0.80 -5.93 -14.81
CA PHE A 270 -0.97 -5.64 -16.23
C PHE A 270 -1.68 -6.76 -17.02
N ALA A 271 -2.07 -7.85 -16.35
CA ALA A 271 -2.96 -8.86 -16.91
C ALA A 271 -4.34 -8.26 -17.27
N ASP A 272 -4.80 -7.23 -16.55
CA ASP A 272 -5.96 -6.44 -16.95
C ASP A 272 -5.55 -5.42 -18.05
N PRO A 273 -6.13 -5.51 -19.26
CA PRO A 273 -5.81 -4.59 -20.34
C PRO A 273 -6.23 -3.14 -20.07
N LYS A 274 -7.11 -2.87 -19.08
CA LYS A 274 -7.49 -1.50 -18.69
C LYS A 274 -6.43 -0.80 -17.85
N VAL A 275 -5.50 -1.56 -17.26
CA VAL A 275 -4.42 -1.01 -16.44
C VAL A 275 -3.39 -0.36 -17.37
N GLY A 276 -3.34 0.97 -17.29
CA GLY A 276 -2.37 1.79 -18.02
C GLY A 276 -1.12 2.04 -17.19
N ALA A 277 -1.23 2.06 -15.85
CA ALA A 277 -0.09 2.17 -14.95
C ALA A 277 -0.31 1.35 -13.66
N ALA A 278 0.77 0.93 -13.04
CA ALA A 278 0.76 0.22 -11.76
C ALA A 278 1.92 0.69 -10.87
N GLY A 279 1.74 0.62 -9.56
CA GLY A 279 2.78 0.95 -8.59
C GLY A 279 2.38 0.49 -7.19
N GLY A 280 3.28 0.65 -6.22
CA GLY A 280 3.08 0.16 -4.85
C GLY A 280 3.56 1.12 -3.76
N PRO A 281 3.77 0.62 -2.55
CA PRO A 281 4.26 1.41 -1.42
C PRO A 281 5.70 1.93 -1.61
N ASN A 282 5.96 3.11 -1.04
CA ASN A 282 7.30 3.71 -0.94
C ASN A 282 7.73 3.68 0.53
N LEU A 283 8.37 2.59 0.92
CA LEU A 283 8.71 2.33 2.32
C LEU A 283 10.00 3.07 2.70
N PRO A 284 10.03 3.83 3.80
CA PRO A 284 11.29 4.34 4.31
C PRO A 284 12.11 3.15 4.86
N PRO A 285 13.39 3.02 4.51
CA PRO A 285 14.24 2.03 5.17
C PRO A 285 14.45 2.40 6.65
N GLU A 286 14.97 1.45 7.41
CA GLU A 286 15.28 1.69 8.83
C GLU A 286 16.21 2.90 8.99
N PRO A 287 15.82 3.90 9.80
CA PRO A 287 16.61 5.11 9.94
C PRO A 287 17.87 4.83 10.76
N ASN A 288 19.02 5.26 10.25
CA ASN A 288 20.30 5.20 10.97
C ASN A 288 20.43 6.35 11.98
N ARG A 289 19.68 7.43 11.79
CA ARG A 289 19.77 8.68 12.57
C ARG A 289 18.39 9.24 12.87
N GLY A 290 18.26 9.95 13.99
CA GLY A 290 17.00 10.57 14.38
C GLY A 290 16.43 11.56 13.36
N GLN A 291 17.27 12.24 12.56
CA GLN A 291 16.80 13.11 11.48
C GLN A 291 16.12 12.33 10.34
N GLU A 292 16.62 11.13 10.02
CA GLU A 292 16.01 10.25 9.02
C GLU A 292 14.65 9.77 9.52
N ALA A 293 14.56 9.38 10.80
CA ALA A 293 13.29 9.00 11.44
C ALA A 293 12.27 10.16 11.40
N VAL A 294 12.70 11.39 11.69
CA VAL A 294 11.83 12.58 11.61
C VAL A 294 11.33 12.82 10.19
N VAL A 295 12.19 12.74 9.17
CA VAL A 295 11.78 12.95 7.76
C VAL A 295 10.91 11.79 7.25
N ALA A 296 11.10 10.58 7.75
CA ALA A 296 10.23 9.43 7.48
C ALA A 296 8.81 9.63 8.04
N ALA A 297 8.69 10.19 9.24
CA ALA A 297 7.41 10.49 9.89
C ALA A 297 6.76 11.81 9.42
N ALA A 298 7.55 12.74 8.89
CA ALA A 298 7.08 14.07 8.48
C ALA A 298 6.08 14.02 7.30
N PRO A 299 5.13 14.98 7.25
CA PRO A 299 4.13 15.03 6.17
C PRO A 299 4.73 15.39 4.81
N GLY A 300 4.00 15.09 3.74
CA GLY A 300 4.37 15.51 2.38
C GLY A 300 5.47 14.67 1.74
N ALA A 301 5.59 13.39 2.14
CA ALA A 301 6.36 12.39 1.43
C ALA A 301 5.76 12.09 0.04
N PRO A 302 6.58 11.65 -0.94
CA PRO A 302 6.06 11.17 -2.23
C PRO A 302 5.20 9.92 -2.00
N SER A 303 3.88 10.11 -1.99
CA SER A 303 2.93 9.09 -1.57
C SER A 303 1.88 8.87 -2.64
N HIS A 304 1.49 7.61 -2.82
CA HIS A 304 0.38 7.25 -3.67
C HIS A 304 -0.95 7.72 -3.04
N VAL A 305 -1.95 7.89 -3.89
CA VAL A 305 -3.31 8.31 -3.50
C VAL A 305 -4.26 7.23 -3.98
N LEU A 306 -5.02 6.64 -3.06
CA LEU A 306 -5.87 5.48 -3.34
C LEU A 306 -7.33 5.87 -3.49
N LEU A 307 -7.95 5.48 -4.60
CA LEU A 307 -9.40 5.61 -4.82
C LEU A 307 -10.14 4.53 -4.03
N ASP A 308 -9.59 3.33 -4.01
CA ASP A 308 -10.03 2.18 -3.21
C ASP A 308 -8.84 1.25 -2.93
N ASP A 309 -9.11 0.01 -2.53
CA ASP A 309 -8.06 -0.88 -2.04
C ASP A 309 -7.06 -1.34 -3.12
N LEU A 310 -7.42 -1.26 -4.40
CA LEU A 310 -6.62 -1.73 -5.53
C LEU A 310 -6.42 -0.70 -6.63
N ARG A 311 -7.11 0.45 -6.59
CA ARG A 311 -7.01 1.50 -7.60
C ARG A 311 -6.45 2.79 -7.02
N ALA A 312 -5.50 3.37 -7.72
CA ALA A 312 -4.87 4.63 -7.38
C ALA A 312 -5.44 5.78 -8.22
N GLU A 313 -5.42 6.99 -7.65
CA GLU A 313 -5.52 8.24 -8.38
C GLU A 313 -4.14 8.77 -8.79
N HIS A 314 -3.13 8.45 -8.00
CA HIS A 314 -1.76 8.92 -8.20
C HIS A 314 -0.76 7.88 -7.71
N LEU A 315 0.24 7.62 -8.55
CA LEU A 315 1.40 6.77 -8.28
C LEU A 315 2.66 7.66 -8.39
N PRO A 316 3.50 7.75 -7.35
CA PRO A 316 4.69 8.58 -7.38
C PRO A 316 5.70 8.10 -8.42
N GLY A 317 6.42 9.03 -9.04
CA GLY A 317 7.39 8.71 -10.10
C GLY A 317 8.53 7.75 -9.69
N CYS A 318 8.77 7.57 -8.40
CA CYS A 318 9.75 6.64 -7.86
C CYS A 318 9.27 5.18 -7.77
N ASN A 319 7.97 4.92 -7.97
CA ASN A 319 7.38 3.58 -8.08
C ASN A 319 6.19 3.65 -9.03
N LEU A 320 6.50 3.91 -10.30
CA LEU A 320 5.52 4.08 -11.37
C LEU A 320 5.92 3.21 -12.55
N VAL A 321 5.13 2.19 -12.84
CA VAL A 321 5.28 1.38 -14.05
C VAL A 321 4.11 1.69 -14.99
N VAL A 322 4.40 1.89 -16.27
CA VAL A 322 3.40 2.29 -17.26
C VAL A 322 3.45 1.39 -18.49
N ARG A 323 2.27 1.04 -19.00
CA ARG A 323 2.12 0.39 -20.30
C ARG A 323 2.57 1.35 -21.39
N ARG A 324 3.41 0.89 -22.32
CA ARG A 324 3.92 1.73 -23.43
C ARG A 324 2.79 2.44 -24.19
N GLU A 325 1.74 1.71 -24.54
CA GLU A 325 0.57 2.24 -25.24
C GLU A 325 -0.10 3.39 -24.46
N ALA A 326 -0.21 3.25 -23.14
CA ALA A 326 -0.79 4.28 -22.27
C ALA A 326 0.12 5.52 -22.18
N PHE A 327 1.44 5.31 -22.09
CA PHE A 327 2.43 6.39 -22.12
C PHE A 327 2.37 7.18 -23.43
N GLU A 328 2.32 6.48 -24.57
CA GLU A 328 2.23 7.08 -25.91
C GLU A 328 0.90 7.82 -26.11
N ALA A 329 -0.22 7.24 -25.65
CA ALA A 329 -1.55 7.84 -25.77
C ALA A 329 -1.64 9.22 -25.09
N VAL A 330 -0.94 9.43 -23.98
CA VAL A 330 -0.92 10.72 -23.28
C VAL A 330 0.23 11.63 -23.71
N GLY A 331 1.11 11.16 -24.60
CA GLY A 331 2.27 11.90 -25.11
C GLY A 331 3.38 12.10 -24.08
N GLY A 332 3.59 11.14 -23.19
CA GLY A 332 4.66 11.16 -22.17
C GLY A 332 4.52 12.23 -21.09
N PHE A 333 5.63 12.53 -20.41
CA PHE A 333 5.73 13.57 -19.38
C PHE A 333 5.86 14.97 -19.99
N LYS A 334 5.25 15.99 -19.37
CA LYS A 334 5.29 17.37 -19.87
C LYS A 334 6.60 18.07 -19.48
N PRO A 335 7.39 18.61 -20.43
CA PRO A 335 8.72 19.19 -20.16
C PRO A 335 8.74 20.33 -19.15
N GLN A 336 7.63 21.03 -18.96
CA GLN A 336 7.49 22.12 -17.98
C GLN A 336 7.70 21.71 -16.51
N PHE A 337 7.63 20.40 -16.21
CA PHE A 337 7.87 19.87 -14.88
C PHE A 337 9.32 19.38 -14.76
N GLU A 338 10.22 20.31 -14.45
CA GLU A 338 11.66 20.04 -14.42
C GLU A 338 12.13 19.27 -13.17
N SER A 339 11.35 19.28 -12.08
CA SER A 339 11.81 18.74 -10.79
C SER A 339 10.77 17.99 -9.97
N ALA A 340 9.47 18.29 -10.13
CA ALA A 340 8.40 17.64 -9.37
C ALA A 340 7.03 17.92 -10.01
N GLY A 341 6.04 17.09 -9.66
CA GLY A 341 4.64 17.21 -10.08
C GLY A 341 4.35 16.68 -11.49
N ASP A 342 5.37 16.15 -12.17
CA ASP A 342 5.20 15.48 -13.45
C ASP A 342 4.45 14.16 -13.33
N ASP A 343 4.71 13.39 -12.27
CA ASP A 343 3.96 12.19 -11.90
C ASP A 343 2.46 12.47 -11.66
N VAL A 344 2.12 13.53 -10.93
CA VAL A 344 0.74 13.96 -10.69
C VAL A 344 0.02 14.30 -12.00
N ASP A 345 0.62 15.15 -12.83
CA ASP A 345 0.06 15.51 -14.15
C ASP A 345 -0.10 14.28 -15.04
N PHE A 346 0.91 13.41 -15.06
CA PHE A 346 0.91 12.20 -15.87
C PHE A 346 -0.20 11.22 -15.46
N CYS A 347 -0.34 10.94 -14.17
CA CYS A 347 -1.39 10.09 -13.62
C CYS A 347 -2.79 10.62 -13.95
N TRP A 348 -3.03 11.92 -13.77
CA TRP A 348 -4.33 12.52 -14.11
C TRP A 348 -4.65 12.46 -15.59
N ARG A 349 -3.64 12.64 -16.47
CA ARG A 349 -3.85 12.50 -17.92
C ARG A 349 -4.13 11.06 -18.32
N LEU A 350 -3.49 10.07 -17.70
CA LEU A 350 -3.81 8.66 -17.92
C LEU A 350 -5.27 8.36 -17.57
N LEU A 351 -5.70 8.78 -16.38
CA LEU A 351 -7.08 8.65 -15.91
C LEU A 351 -8.08 9.37 -16.84
N GLN A 352 -7.76 10.57 -17.31
CA GLN A 352 -8.59 11.33 -18.25
C GLN A 352 -8.71 10.65 -19.63
N ASN A 353 -7.73 9.81 -20.00
CA ASN A 353 -7.76 9.00 -21.22
C ASN A 353 -8.40 7.62 -21.01
N GLY A 354 -9.03 7.38 -19.86
CA GLY A 354 -9.77 6.14 -19.58
C GLY A 354 -8.93 4.97 -19.09
N TRP A 355 -7.63 5.19 -18.81
CA TRP A 355 -6.78 4.17 -18.21
C TRP A 355 -7.00 4.06 -16.70
N GLU A 356 -6.85 2.84 -16.18
CA GLU A 356 -6.83 2.58 -14.74
C GLU A 356 -5.39 2.56 -14.21
N LEU A 357 -5.24 2.98 -12.95
CA LEU A 357 -3.99 2.96 -12.20
C LEU A 357 -4.12 1.91 -11.11
N ALA A 358 -3.42 0.79 -11.25
CA ALA A 358 -3.45 -0.28 -10.26
C ALA A 358 -2.50 0.03 -9.09
N PHE A 359 -2.98 -0.22 -7.87
CA PHE A 359 -2.15 -0.25 -6.67
C PHE A 359 -1.84 -1.70 -6.30
N VAL A 360 -0.56 -2.00 -6.15
CA VAL A 360 -0.06 -3.34 -5.85
C VAL A 360 0.70 -3.30 -4.52
N PRO A 361 0.08 -3.72 -3.40
CA PRO A 361 0.68 -3.60 -2.07
C PRO A 361 2.04 -4.31 -1.93
N SER A 362 2.22 -5.43 -2.61
CA SER A 362 3.44 -6.24 -2.57
C SER A 362 4.55 -5.71 -3.49
N ALA A 363 4.27 -4.75 -4.36
CA ALA A 363 5.25 -4.15 -5.27
C ALA A 363 5.91 -2.90 -4.67
N PHE A 364 6.55 -3.05 -3.52
CA PHE A 364 7.14 -1.92 -2.80
C PHE A 364 8.56 -1.59 -3.25
N VAL A 365 8.97 -0.36 -2.97
CA VAL A 365 10.35 0.11 -3.09
C VAL A 365 10.81 0.74 -1.77
N TRP A 366 12.06 0.55 -1.39
CA TRP A 366 12.66 1.28 -0.27
C TRP A 366 13.14 2.64 -0.75
N HIS A 367 12.54 3.73 -0.28
CA HIS A 367 12.87 5.09 -0.72
C HIS A 367 13.64 5.85 0.39
N ARG A 368 14.95 6.03 0.19
CA ARG A 368 15.85 6.72 1.11
C ARG A 368 15.60 8.22 1.09
N ARG A 369 14.89 8.70 2.09
CA ARG A 369 14.57 10.13 2.20
C ARG A 369 15.80 10.96 2.58
N ARG A 370 15.73 12.25 2.23
CA ARG A 370 16.78 13.24 2.53
C ARG A 370 17.04 13.32 4.04
N THR A 371 18.32 13.27 4.41
CA THR A 371 18.76 13.13 5.81
C THR A 371 18.68 14.41 6.67
N SER A 372 18.21 15.55 6.14
CA SER A 372 18.27 16.85 6.83
C SER A 372 16.98 17.65 6.73
N PHE A 373 16.59 18.27 7.85
CA PHE A 373 15.41 19.13 7.97
C PHE A 373 15.37 20.27 6.93
N PHE A 374 16.49 20.95 6.66
CA PHE A 374 16.55 22.01 5.64
C PHE A 374 16.31 21.47 4.24
N ARG A 375 16.86 20.30 3.92
CA ARG A 375 16.67 19.65 2.62
C ARG A 375 15.22 19.17 2.44
N TYR A 376 14.58 18.74 3.52
CA TYR A 376 13.16 18.46 3.57
C TYR A 376 12.33 19.72 3.28
N LEU A 377 12.54 20.85 3.98
CA LEU A 377 11.80 22.08 3.70
C LEU A 377 12.02 22.59 2.27
N LYS A 378 13.25 22.48 1.75
CA LYS A 378 13.56 22.80 0.34
C LYS A 378 12.74 21.93 -0.63
N GLN A 379 12.59 20.64 -0.33
CA GLN A 379 11.73 19.74 -1.11
C GLN A 379 10.26 20.18 -1.05
N GLN A 380 9.75 20.52 0.14
CA GLN A 380 8.38 21.00 0.31
C GLN A 380 8.11 22.30 -0.44
N SER A 381 9.08 23.22 -0.49
CA SER A 381 9.02 24.42 -1.35
C SER A 381 9.04 24.04 -2.84
N GLY A 382 9.82 23.04 -3.24
CA GLY A 382 9.81 22.50 -4.60
C GLY A 382 8.44 21.96 -5.01
N TYR A 383 7.80 21.20 -4.12
CA TYR A 383 6.42 20.73 -4.31
C TYR A 383 5.42 21.90 -4.40
N GLY A 384 5.59 22.97 -3.61
CA GLY A 384 4.76 24.17 -3.76
C GLY A 384 4.89 24.82 -5.15
N ARG A 385 6.11 24.90 -5.70
CA ARG A 385 6.33 25.38 -7.08
C ARG A 385 5.66 24.47 -8.12
N ALA A 386 5.78 23.15 -7.95
CA ALA A 386 5.12 22.17 -8.81
C ALA A 386 3.58 22.28 -8.75
N GLU A 387 3.02 22.46 -7.56
CA GLU A 387 1.58 22.70 -7.37
C GLU A 387 1.08 23.95 -8.10
N ALA A 388 1.90 25.00 -8.22
CA ALA A 388 1.54 26.19 -9.00
C ALA A 388 1.47 25.90 -10.51
N LEU A 389 2.35 25.03 -11.04
CA LEU A 389 2.31 24.57 -12.43
C LEU A 389 1.11 23.64 -12.67
N LEU A 390 0.89 22.68 -11.77
CA LEU A 390 -0.27 21.79 -11.79
C LEU A 390 -1.58 22.57 -11.73
N TYR A 391 -1.66 23.64 -10.93
CA TYR A 391 -2.85 24.48 -10.88
C TYR A 391 -3.19 25.12 -12.23
N LYS A 392 -2.18 25.54 -12.99
CA LYS A 392 -2.38 26.10 -14.34
C LYS A 392 -2.87 25.04 -15.32
N ALA A 393 -2.40 23.80 -15.19
CA ALA A 393 -2.76 22.69 -16.07
C ALA A 393 -4.12 22.05 -15.71
N HIS A 394 -4.42 21.90 -14.42
CA HIS A 394 -5.58 21.18 -13.87
C HIS A 394 -6.28 22.01 -12.76
N PRO A 395 -6.83 23.19 -13.07
CA PRO A 395 -7.38 24.09 -12.05
C PRO A 395 -8.59 23.52 -11.28
N ASP A 396 -9.30 22.55 -11.87
CA ASP A 396 -10.44 21.84 -11.29
C ASP A 396 -10.04 20.84 -10.19
N ARG A 397 -8.76 20.47 -10.13
CA ARG A 397 -8.15 19.60 -9.11
C ARG A 397 -7.62 20.38 -7.90
N PHE A 398 -7.97 21.65 -7.75
CA PHE A 398 -7.51 22.49 -6.65
C PHE A 398 -8.64 23.15 -5.87
N ASN A 399 -8.42 23.28 -4.56
CA ASN A 399 -9.24 24.03 -3.64
C ASN A 399 -8.38 25.06 -2.86
N ARG A 400 -8.93 25.69 -1.83
CA ARG A 400 -8.21 26.69 -1.01
C ARG A 400 -6.96 26.14 -0.31
N ALA A 401 -6.97 24.86 0.04
CA ALA A 401 -5.89 24.21 0.78
C ALA A 401 -4.78 23.67 -0.15
N GLY A 402 -5.10 23.35 -1.40
CA GLY A 402 -4.15 22.83 -2.38
C GLY A 402 -4.84 21.87 -3.34
N ILE A 403 -4.14 20.79 -3.70
CA ILE A 403 -4.71 19.71 -4.51
C ILE A 403 -5.92 19.10 -3.78
N GLU A 404 -7.01 18.92 -4.50
CA GLU A 404 -8.21 18.20 -4.11
C GLU A 404 -8.16 16.81 -4.74
N TRP A 405 -7.60 15.86 -3.99
CA TRP A 405 -7.62 14.44 -4.33
C TRP A 405 -9.05 13.88 -4.23
N LEU A 406 -9.40 12.99 -5.15
CA LEU A 406 -10.60 12.16 -5.06
C LEU A 406 -10.38 10.98 -4.10
N GLY A 407 -9.17 10.41 -4.12
CA GLY A 407 -8.74 9.34 -3.25
C GLY A 407 -8.14 9.81 -1.93
N GLY A 408 -7.75 8.83 -1.10
CA GLY A 408 -7.06 9.05 0.16
C GLY A 408 -5.55 9.02 0.02
N VAL A 409 -4.88 10.03 0.58
CA VAL A 409 -3.41 10.07 0.60
C VAL A 409 -2.89 9.02 1.57
N TYR A 410 -2.06 8.12 1.06
CA TYR A 410 -1.35 7.15 1.88
C TYR A 410 -0.23 7.82 2.66
N THR A 411 -0.10 7.54 3.94
CA THR A 411 0.92 8.18 4.79
C THR A 411 1.72 7.18 5.63
N GLY A 412 1.48 5.88 5.44
CA GLY A 412 2.25 4.73 5.93
C GLY A 412 2.02 4.34 7.38
N GLY A 413 1.20 5.08 8.12
CA GLY A 413 0.76 4.66 9.45
C GLY A 413 -0.45 3.72 9.35
N THR A 414 -0.56 2.87 10.36
CA THR A 414 -1.63 1.88 10.44
C THR A 414 -2.95 2.54 10.78
N VAL A 415 -4.05 1.98 10.28
CA VAL A 415 -5.37 2.56 10.51
C VAL A 415 -5.77 2.37 11.97
N THR A 416 -5.91 3.49 12.68
CA THR A 416 -6.25 3.51 14.11
C THR A 416 -7.33 4.54 14.41
N THR A 417 -8.02 4.35 15.53
CA THR A 417 -9.00 5.33 16.03
C THR A 417 -8.33 6.43 16.85
N ASP A 418 -8.81 7.66 16.70
CA ASP A 418 -8.71 8.68 17.75
C ASP A 418 -10.08 8.85 18.43
N GLY A 419 -10.13 9.56 19.56
CA GLY A 419 -11.36 9.78 20.32
C GLY A 419 -12.48 10.51 19.55
N ARG A 420 -12.24 10.93 18.30
CA ARG A 420 -13.21 11.61 17.42
C ARG A 420 -13.51 10.84 16.14
N SER A 421 -12.94 9.65 15.98
CA SER A 421 -13.04 8.90 14.74
C SER A 421 -14.43 8.30 14.56
N PRO A 422 -15.12 8.58 13.45
CA PRO A 422 -16.40 7.95 13.16
C PRO A 422 -16.16 6.48 12.83
N ILE A 423 -16.60 5.61 13.73
CA ILE A 423 -16.64 4.16 13.49
C ILE A 423 -18.05 3.85 12.99
N TYR A 424 -18.12 3.23 11.81
CA TYR A 424 -19.36 2.72 11.29
C TYR A 424 -19.70 1.41 11.99
N PHE A 425 -20.71 1.45 12.84
CA PHE A 425 -21.22 0.26 13.51
C PHE A 425 -22.41 -0.37 12.78
N GLY A 426 -22.74 0.10 11.58
CA GLY A 426 -23.98 -0.28 10.91
C GLY A 426 -25.24 0.31 11.57
N PRO A 427 -26.41 0.11 10.93
CA PRO A 427 -27.69 0.46 11.52
C PRO A 427 -27.85 -0.21 12.89
N MET A 428 -28.18 0.59 13.92
CA MET A 428 -28.36 0.14 15.30
C MET A 428 -27.15 -0.55 15.95
N GLY A 429 -25.95 -0.41 15.38
CA GLY A 429 -24.73 -0.99 15.94
C GLY A 429 -24.52 -2.49 15.64
N LEU A 430 -25.15 -3.00 14.58
CA LEU A 430 -25.20 -4.44 14.25
C LEU A 430 -24.40 -4.83 13.00
N ALA A 431 -23.48 -3.98 12.52
CA ALA A 431 -22.58 -4.38 11.44
C ALA A 431 -21.68 -5.52 11.90
N GLY A 432 -21.64 -6.61 11.12
CA GLY A 432 -20.69 -7.70 11.33
C GLY A 432 -19.23 -7.27 11.14
N TYR A 433 -19.00 -6.24 10.34
CA TYR A 433 -17.71 -5.61 10.08
C TYR A 433 -17.82 -4.12 10.37
N GLN A 434 -17.22 -3.69 11.47
CA GLN A 434 -17.22 -2.29 11.87
C GLN A 434 -15.97 -1.64 11.30
N GLY A 435 -16.11 -0.49 10.65
CA GLY A 435 -15.01 0.13 9.93
C GLY A 435 -14.78 1.59 10.26
N LEU A 436 -13.55 2.03 10.08
CA LEU A 436 -13.20 3.45 10.17
C LEU A 436 -13.52 4.15 8.86
N GLN A 437 -14.36 5.18 8.91
CA GLN A 437 -14.54 6.07 7.77
C GLN A 437 -13.46 7.16 7.81
N ARG A 438 -12.31 6.90 7.17
CA ARG A 438 -11.24 7.89 7.01
C ARG A 438 -10.93 8.10 5.53
N HIS A 439 -10.85 9.37 5.13
CA HIS A 439 -10.35 9.75 3.81
C HIS A 439 -8.82 9.85 3.75
N THR A 440 -8.12 9.69 4.88
CA THR A 440 -6.65 9.78 4.94
C THR A 440 -6.12 8.75 5.92
N MET A 441 -5.04 8.06 5.56
CA MET A 441 -4.36 7.16 6.49
C MET A 441 -3.66 7.94 7.61
N PRO A 442 -3.51 7.34 8.80
CA PRO A 442 -2.66 7.86 9.86
C PRO A 442 -1.20 7.96 9.39
N ARG A 443 -0.48 8.96 9.88
CA ARG A 443 0.92 9.15 9.52
C ARG A 443 1.79 8.08 10.16
N ARG A 444 2.90 7.76 9.51
CA ARG A 444 4.01 7.04 10.12
C ARG A 444 4.38 7.66 11.46
N GLU A 445 4.55 6.81 12.46
CA GLU A 445 5.11 7.23 13.74
C GLU A 445 6.62 7.39 13.64
N LEU A 446 7.23 8.00 14.66
CA LEU A 446 8.67 7.99 14.79
C LEU A 446 9.14 6.56 15.01
N HIS A 447 10.24 6.19 14.37
CA HIS A 447 10.87 4.90 14.60
C HIS A 447 11.22 4.72 16.07
N ARG A 448 10.88 3.57 16.67
CA ARG A 448 11.00 3.31 18.12
C ARG A 448 12.39 3.62 18.68
N HIS A 449 13.45 3.23 17.96
CA HIS A 449 14.84 3.46 18.40
C HIS A 449 15.30 4.93 18.28
N HIS A 450 14.48 5.80 17.69
CA HIS A 450 14.74 7.23 17.52
C HIS A 450 13.63 8.11 18.10
N ASP A 451 12.73 7.55 18.90
CA ASP A 451 11.66 8.30 19.55
C ASP A 451 12.16 8.95 20.85
N SER A 452 12.51 10.22 20.75
CA SER A 452 13.08 11.02 21.84
C SER A 452 12.39 12.37 21.91
N PHE A 453 12.51 13.07 23.03
CA PHE A 453 11.97 14.44 23.14
C PHE A 453 12.45 15.37 22.01
N ALA A 454 13.72 15.26 21.63
CA ALA A 454 14.31 16.09 20.58
C ALA A 454 13.73 15.78 19.19
N THR A 455 13.57 14.49 18.84
CA THR A 455 12.99 14.08 17.55
C THR A 455 11.50 14.39 17.47
N ARG A 456 10.75 14.23 18.58
CA ARG A 456 9.34 14.67 18.67
C ARG A 456 9.20 16.17 18.45
N LEU A 457 10.05 16.99 19.07
CA LEU A 457 10.03 18.45 18.89
C LEU A 457 10.36 18.86 17.43
N LEU A 458 11.35 18.20 16.81
CA LEU A 458 11.70 18.43 15.42
C LEU A 458 10.58 18.01 14.46
N LEU A 459 9.91 16.88 14.72
CA LEU A 459 8.75 16.45 13.95
C LEU A 459 7.60 17.45 14.06
N ALA A 460 7.24 17.88 15.27
CA ALA A 460 6.21 18.91 15.47
C ALA A 460 6.55 20.22 14.75
N THR A 461 7.83 20.60 14.73
CA THR A 461 8.31 21.77 13.97
C THR A 461 8.15 21.55 12.46
N ALA A 462 8.45 20.35 11.95
CA ALA A 462 8.26 19.99 10.55
C ALA A 462 6.78 20.09 10.14
N GLU A 463 5.88 19.62 10.99
CA GLU A 463 4.43 19.63 10.77
C GLU A 463 3.84 21.04 10.71
N LEU A 464 4.37 21.97 11.52
CA LEU A 464 3.96 23.38 11.50
C LEU A 464 4.57 24.13 10.31
N ALA A 465 5.84 23.87 9.99
CA ALA A 465 6.56 24.61 8.96
C ALA A 465 6.18 24.17 7.53
N GLN A 466 5.90 22.88 7.31
CA GLN A 466 5.68 22.33 5.98
C GLN A 466 4.51 22.97 5.22
N PRO A 467 3.30 23.12 5.80
CA PRO A 467 2.17 23.69 5.09
C PRO A 467 2.44 25.14 4.67
N TRP A 468 3.13 25.89 5.54
CA TRP A 468 3.49 27.28 5.27
C TRP A 468 4.54 27.39 4.16
N ALA A 469 5.62 26.60 4.22
CA ALA A 469 6.66 26.60 3.19
C ALA A 469 6.11 26.25 1.81
N ARG A 470 5.25 25.23 1.75
CA ARG A 470 4.60 24.78 0.51
C ARG A 470 3.60 25.81 -0.01
N ALA A 471 2.71 26.35 0.82
CA ALA A 471 1.72 27.34 0.42
C ALA A 471 2.37 28.66 -0.04
N LEU A 472 3.39 29.13 0.68
CA LEU A 472 4.15 30.32 0.29
C LEU A 472 4.82 30.13 -1.07
N SER A 473 5.52 29.00 -1.27
CA SER A 473 6.17 28.70 -2.55
C SER A 473 5.15 28.62 -3.70
N ARG A 474 4.01 27.96 -3.47
CA ARG A 474 2.91 27.88 -4.46
C ARG A 474 2.41 29.26 -4.85
N TRP A 475 2.18 30.14 -3.89
CA TRP A 475 1.72 31.51 -4.16
C TRP A 475 2.76 32.33 -4.92
N LEU A 476 4.04 32.27 -4.52
CA LEU A 476 5.13 33.00 -5.18
C LEU A 476 5.32 32.60 -6.65
N HIS A 477 4.98 31.37 -7.02
CA HIS A 477 5.09 30.86 -8.40
C HIS A 477 3.77 30.95 -9.20
N GLY A 478 2.79 31.72 -8.70
CA GLY A 478 1.54 32.02 -9.42
C GLY A 478 0.44 30.97 -9.26
N GLY A 479 0.52 30.13 -8.22
CA GLY A 479 -0.58 29.27 -7.78
C GLY A 479 -1.61 30.05 -6.95
N PRO A 480 -2.73 29.39 -6.55
CA PRO A 480 -3.82 30.07 -5.86
C PRO A 480 -3.35 30.58 -4.49
N ALA A 481 -3.70 31.83 -4.18
CA ALA A 481 -3.51 32.39 -2.85
C ALA A 481 -4.37 31.62 -1.81
N PRO A 482 -4.01 31.62 -0.52
CA PRO A 482 -4.77 30.96 0.55
C PRO A 482 -6.26 31.37 0.65
N THR A 483 -6.65 32.45 -0.03
CA THR A 483 -8.00 33.03 -0.03
C THR A 483 -8.61 33.01 -1.44
N PHE A 484 -9.02 31.83 -1.94
CA PHE A 484 -9.55 31.69 -3.31
C PHE A 484 -11.02 31.24 -3.42
N ARG A 485 -11.67 31.55 -4.55
CA ARG A 485 -13.00 31.04 -4.97
C ARG A 485 -12.79 29.97 -6.07
N LYS A 486 -13.33 28.77 -5.87
CA LYS A 486 -13.19 27.61 -6.79
C LYS A 486 -13.67 27.98 -8.21
N PRO A 487 -12.92 27.66 -9.28
CA PRO A 487 -13.43 27.78 -10.65
C PRO A 487 -14.65 26.84 -10.86
N PRO A 488 -15.54 27.13 -11.83
CA PRO A 488 -16.67 26.26 -12.13
C PRO A 488 -16.18 24.86 -12.56
N PRO A 489 -16.84 23.78 -12.13
CA PRO A 489 -16.43 22.43 -12.47
C PRO A 489 -16.53 22.18 -13.98
N LEU A 490 -15.59 21.37 -14.51
CA LEU A 490 -15.69 20.83 -15.87
C LEU A 490 -16.89 19.86 -15.99
N PRO A 491 -17.37 19.56 -17.22
CA PRO A 491 -18.48 18.64 -17.46
C PRO A 491 -18.28 17.28 -16.77
N ARG A 492 -19.38 16.74 -16.22
CA ARG A 492 -19.44 15.70 -15.18
C ARG A 492 -18.92 14.29 -15.52
N THR A 493 -18.43 14.02 -16.73
CA THR A 493 -18.23 12.64 -17.21
C THR A 493 -17.16 11.84 -16.46
N TYR A 494 -16.20 12.50 -15.80
CA TYR A 494 -15.11 11.79 -15.09
C TYR A 494 -15.38 11.54 -13.60
N ARG A 495 -16.11 12.43 -12.91
CA ARG A 495 -16.34 12.31 -11.45
C ARG A 495 -17.37 11.25 -11.08
N ASP A 496 -18.32 10.98 -11.98
CA ASP A 496 -19.43 10.08 -11.71
C ASP A 496 -19.00 8.60 -11.92
N ASP A 497 -18.09 8.32 -12.86
CA ASP A 497 -17.57 6.95 -13.10
C ASP A 497 -16.65 6.46 -11.96
N LEU A 498 -15.92 7.36 -11.30
CA LEU A 498 -15.06 7.04 -10.14
C LEU A 498 -15.81 7.03 -8.80
N ARG A 499 -17.05 7.54 -8.77
CA ARG A 499 -17.93 7.49 -7.61
C ARG A 499 -19.12 6.63 -7.94
N GLN A 500 -18.93 5.31 -8.00
CA GLN A 500 -20.09 4.44 -7.88
C GLN A 500 -20.67 4.65 -6.48
N PRO A 501 -21.92 5.15 -6.34
CA PRO A 501 -22.58 5.08 -5.06
C PRO A 501 -22.68 3.59 -4.72
N VAL A 502 -22.07 3.18 -3.62
CA VAL A 502 -22.34 1.86 -3.06
C VAL A 502 -23.81 1.92 -2.61
N GLU A 503 -24.72 1.44 -3.46
CA GLU A 503 -26.07 1.13 -3.03
C GLU A 503 -25.96 -0.04 -2.04
N CYS A 504 -25.92 0.28 -0.75
CA CYS A 504 -26.22 -0.69 0.28
C CYS A 504 -27.69 -1.09 0.14
N ALA A 505 -27.99 -2.08 -0.69
CA ALA A 505 -29.31 -2.66 -0.78
C ALA A 505 -29.60 -3.47 0.50
N PHE A 506 -30.72 -3.15 1.16
CA PHE A 506 -31.16 -3.72 2.44
C PHE A 506 -31.94 -5.05 2.30
N LEU A 507 -31.85 -5.70 1.14
CA LEU A 507 -32.66 -6.87 0.77
C LEU A 507 -31.76 -8.10 0.58
N GLY A 508 -32.21 -9.26 1.05
CA GLY A 508 -31.63 -10.54 0.65
C GLY A 508 -31.84 -10.79 -0.84
N ALA A 509 -31.14 -11.78 -1.41
CA ALA A 509 -31.29 -12.18 -2.82
C ALA A 509 -32.72 -12.62 -3.20
N ASP A 510 -33.54 -12.94 -2.19
CA ASP A 510 -34.96 -13.30 -2.25
C ASP A 510 -35.91 -12.10 -2.09
N GLY A 511 -35.40 -10.88 -1.92
CA GLY A 511 -36.20 -9.67 -1.75
C GLY A 511 -36.86 -9.52 -0.39
N VAL A 512 -36.53 -10.39 0.58
CA VAL A 512 -37.05 -10.30 1.94
C VAL A 512 -36.23 -9.29 2.73
N GLY A 513 -36.91 -8.30 3.31
CA GLY A 513 -36.28 -7.31 4.18
C GLY A 513 -36.06 -7.88 5.58
N ARG A 514 -35.03 -7.37 6.26
CA ARG A 514 -34.74 -7.76 7.65
C ARG A 514 -35.91 -7.49 8.62
N ARG A 515 -36.84 -6.57 8.27
CA ARG A 515 -38.04 -6.32 9.05
C ARG A 515 -38.99 -7.51 9.02
N GLU A 516 -39.22 -8.11 7.86
CA GLU A 516 -40.02 -9.34 7.76
C GLU A 516 -39.36 -10.50 8.53
N PHE A 517 -38.02 -10.62 8.47
CA PHE A 517 -37.28 -11.63 9.23
C PHE A 517 -37.35 -11.44 10.76
N LEU A 518 -37.22 -10.19 11.25
CA LEU A 518 -37.34 -9.89 12.68
C LEU A 518 -38.77 -10.06 13.20
N VAL A 519 -39.78 -9.75 12.38
CA VAL A 519 -41.18 -10.03 12.72
C VAL A 519 -41.40 -11.53 12.83
N ALA A 520 -40.88 -12.34 11.90
CA ALA A 520 -40.96 -13.80 11.98
C ALA A 520 -40.29 -14.35 13.24
N LEU A 521 -39.09 -13.89 13.60
CA LEU A 521 -38.42 -14.32 14.83
C LEU A 521 -39.20 -13.96 16.11
N LEU A 522 -39.76 -12.75 16.17
CA LEU A 522 -40.57 -12.31 17.32
C LEU A 522 -41.91 -13.05 17.40
N GLU A 523 -42.52 -13.38 16.25
CA GLU A 523 -43.76 -14.18 16.17
C GLU A 523 -43.50 -15.64 16.56
N ASP A 524 -42.32 -16.17 16.25
CA ASP A 524 -41.88 -17.53 16.61
C ASP A 524 -41.25 -17.64 18.01
N GLY A 525 -41.28 -16.55 18.81
CA GLY A 525 -40.95 -16.56 20.23
C GLY A 525 -39.47 -16.43 20.60
N TRP A 526 -38.64 -15.84 19.72
CA TRP A 526 -37.24 -15.48 20.00
C TRP A 526 -37.07 -14.14 20.72
#